data_AF-A0A849VRL6-F1
#
_entry.id   AF-A0A849VRL6-F1
#
_cell.length_a   1.000
_cell.length_b   1.000
_cell.length_c   1.000
_cell.angle_alpha   90.00
_cell.angle_beta   90.00
_cell.angle_gamma   90.00
#
_symmetry.space_group_name_H-M   'P 1'
#
loop_
_entity.id
_entity.type
_entity.pdbx_description
1 polymer ?
#
loop_
_entity_poly.entity_id
_entity_poly.type
_entity_poly.pdbx_seq_one_letter_code
_entity_poly.pdbx_strand_id
1 'polypeptide(L)'
;MAWVKAVIQFKPASIGTGIKATLRGKKTAILLLNIDMKSASALGVSDQDKVEVLLGDGPQHGMIRLRKNNSVGQAIVEKKATGKGDYFLIKLGHQAMFVNRVEPAKWCQWEKVQEEGGWFEIVLPKWADETRQKVESKVAALPAAAAPKGPHERAKAFGTVTSRLMGDPEPSRSALAQKG
;
A
#
# COMPACT_ATOMS: atom_id res chain seq x y z
N MET A 1 8.69 2.84 39.31
CA MET A 1 7.47 2.20 38.77
C MET A 1 7.89 1.36 37.56
N ALA A 2 7.70 0.05 37.59
CA ALA A 2 8.14 -0.87 36.54
C ALA A 2 7.04 -1.05 35.49
N TRP A 3 7.31 -0.66 34.25
CA TRP A 3 6.41 -0.87 33.12
C TRP A 3 6.60 -2.29 32.58
N VAL A 4 5.56 -3.11 32.61
CA VAL A 4 5.57 -4.46 32.02
C VAL A 4 5.17 -4.34 30.56
N LYS A 5 6.00 -4.87 29.65
CA LYS A 5 5.65 -4.96 28.22
C LYS A 5 4.43 -5.88 28.06
N ALA A 6 3.34 -5.35 27.53
CA ALA A 6 2.18 -6.16 27.17
C ALA A 6 2.58 -7.15 26.07
N VAL A 7 2.51 -8.45 26.37
CA VAL A 7 2.67 -9.51 25.38
C VAL A 7 1.32 -9.68 24.68
N ILE A 8 1.13 -8.98 23.56
CA ILE A 8 -0.05 -9.17 22.71
C ILE A 8 0.10 -10.52 22.01
N GLN A 9 -0.63 -11.53 22.48
CA GLN A 9 -0.66 -12.84 21.83
C GLN A 9 -1.55 -12.77 20.59
N PHE A 10 -0.92 -12.77 19.41
CA PHE A 10 -1.62 -12.98 18.14
C PHE A 10 -2.12 -14.42 18.06
N LYS A 11 -3.35 -14.68 18.49
CA LYS A 11 -4.03 -15.93 18.15
C LYS A 11 -4.30 -15.92 16.64
N PRO A 12 -3.93 -16.96 15.86
CA PRO A 12 -4.39 -17.05 14.48
C PRO A 12 -5.93 -17.00 14.46
N ALA A 13 -6.51 -16.28 13.49
CA ALA A 13 -7.96 -16.16 13.34
C ALA A 13 -8.60 -17.56 13.28
N SER A 14 -9.56 -17.83 14.17
CA SER A 14 -10.38 -19.03 14.10
C SER A 14 -11.28 -18.99 12.86
N ILE A 15 -11.76 -20.16 12.44
CA ILE A 15 -12.79 -20.26 11.40
C ILE A 15 -13.98 -19.39 11.81
N GLY A 16 -14.46 -18.51 10.91
CA GLY A 16 -15.71 -17.76 11.14
C GLY A 16 -15.57 -16.29 11.53
N THR A 17 -14.41 -15.64 11.32
CA THR A 17 -14.30 -14.18 11.50
C THR A 17 -15.05 -13.37 10.44
N GLY A 18 -15.50 -13.99 9.35
CA GLY A 18 -16.26 -13.32 8.28
C GLY A 18 -15.40 -12.58 7.25
N ILE A 19 -14.09 -12.40 7.49
CA ILE A 19 -13.16 -11.77 6.54
C ILE A 19 -12.01 -12.72 6.18
N LYS A 20 -11.74 -12.90 4.88
CA LYS A 20 -10.61 -13.68 4.38
C LYS A 20 -9.72 -12.88 3.44
N ALA A 21 -8.42 -12.88 3.68
CA ALA A 21 -7.43 -12.37 2.74
C ALA A 21 -6.88 -13.49 1.87
N THR A 22 -6.67 -13.19 0.58
CA THR A 22 -6.08 -14.11 -0.40
C THR A 22 -5.08 -13.36 -1.26
N LEU A 23 -3.96 -14.00 -1.60
CA LEU A 23 -3.09 -13.52 -2.66
C LEU A 23 -3.28 -14.39 -3.90
N ARG A 24 -3.70 -13.81 -5.03
CA ARG A 24 -3.90 -14.53 -6.29
C ARG A 24 -3.18 -13.86 -7.44
N GLY A 25 -2.73 -14.63 -8.42
CA GLY A 25 -2.12 -14.10 -9.64
C GLY A 25 -1.08 -15.05 -10.21
N LYS A 26 -0.66 -14.81 -11.45
CA LYS A 26 0.37 -15.63 -12.12
C LYS A 26 1.76 -14.99 -12.07
N LYS A 27 1.85 -13.69 -12.42
CA LYS A 27 3.12 -12.93 -12.44
C LYS A 27 3.25 -12.01 -11.23
N THR A 28 2.16 -11.35 -10.86
CA THR A 28 2.05 -10.47 -9.70
C THR A 28 0.89 -10.94 -8.82
N ALA A 29 1.16 -11.05 -7.53
CA ALA A 29 0.18 -11.41 -6.52
C ALA A 29 -0.70 -10.19 -6.22
N ILE A 30 -2.00 -10.38 -6.40
CA ILE A 30 -3.06 -9.42 -6.14
C ILE A 30 -3.69 -9.79 -4.80
N LEU A 31 -3.77 -8.81 -3.91
CA LEU A 31 -4.47 -8.94 -2.64
C LEU A 31 -5.97 -8.77 -2.84
N LEU A 32 -6.70 -9.78 -2.35
CA LEU A 32 -8.14 -9.86 -2.39
C LEU A 32 -8.68 -10.04 -0.97
N LEU A 33 -9.66 -9.22 -0.59
CA LEU A 33 -10.41 -9.39 0.65
C LEU A 33 -11.80 -9.91 0.32
N ASN A 34 -12.17 -11.05 0.89
CA ASN A 34 -13.51 -11.60 0.81
C ASN A 34 -14.19 -11.36 2.16
N ILE A 35 -15.31 -10.66 2.14
CA ILE A 35 -16.07 -10.26 3.31
C ILE A 35 -17.44 -10.93 3.20
N ASP A 36 -17.83 -11.69 4.22
CA ASP A 36 -19.17 -12.28 4.28
C ASP A 36 -20.25 -11.19 4.43
N MET A 37 -21.50 -11.55 4.11
CA MET A 37 -22.61 -10.58 4.16
C MET A 37 -22.82 -9.98 5.56
N LYS A 38 -22.58 -10.77 6.62
CA LYS A 38 -22.75 -10.32 8.01
C LYS A 38 -21.73 -9.26 8.39
N SER A 39 -20.45 -9.49 8.10
CA SER A 39 -19.39 -8.51 8.38
C SER A 39 -19.58 -7.29 7.49
N ALA A 40 -19.90 -7.47 6.20
CA ALA A 40 -20.16 -6.34 5.31
C ALA A 40 -21.30 -5.44 5.80
N SER A 41 -22.36 -6.03 6.36
CA SER A 41 -23.46 -5.28 6.99
C SER A 41 -22.97 -4.51 8.23
N ALA A 42 -22.11 -5.10 9.06
CA ALA A 42 -21.49 -4.40 10.20
C ALA A 42 -20.56 -3.25 9.77
N LEU A 43 -19.96 -3.39 8.58
CA LEU A 43 -19.17 -2.37 7.88
C LEU A 43 -20.01 -1.27 7.23
N GLY A 44 -21.31 -1.48 7.05
CA GLY A 44 -22.18 -0.55 6.32
C GLY A 44 -21.81 -0.41 4.83
N VAL A 45 -21.14 -1.42 4.26
CA VAL A 45 -20.77 -1.49 2.85
C VAL A 45 -21.76 -2.36 2.07
N SER A 46 -22.09 -1.92 0.85
CA SER A 46 -22.91 -2.66 -0.12
C SER A 46 -22.17 -2.84 -1.44
N ASP A 47 -22.83 -3.48 -2.40
CA ASP A 47 -22.32 -3.58 -3.76
C ASP A 47 -22.08 -2.17 -4.34
N GLN A 48 -21.02 -2.03 -5.13
CA GLN A 48 -20.57 -0.78 -5.77
C GLN A 48 -20.16 0.36 -4.83
N ASP A 49 -20.19 0.17 -3.51
CA ASP A 49 -19.58 1.14 -2.60
C ASP A 49 -18.07 1.20 -2.83
N LYS A 50 -17.51 2.40 -2.65
CA LYS A 50 -16.06 2.60 -2.61
C LYS A 50 -15.57 2.62 -1.18
N VAL A 51 -14.44 1.96 -0.97
CA VAL A 51 -13.76 1.92 0.31
C VAL A 51 -12.42 2.63 0.21
N GLU A 52 -12.16 3.42 1.24
CA GLU A 52 -10.84 3.96 1.54
C GLU A 52 -10.01 2.88 2.22
N VAL A 53 -8.79 2.69 1.73
CA VAL A 53 -7.89 1.63 2.18
C VAL A 53 -6.56 2.24 2.59
N LEU A 54 -6.14 1.99 3.83
CA LEU A 54 -4.81 2.31 4.32
C LEU A 54 -4.08 1.02 4.66
N LEU A 55 -2.81 0.93 4.26
CA LEU A 55 -1.94 -0.20 4.56
C LEU A 55 -0.97 0.22 5.66
N GLY A 56 -0.90 -0.57 6.72
CA GLY A 56 0.00 -0.31 7.83
C GLY A 56 1.46 -0.56 7.42
N ASP A 57 2.35 0.35 7.78
CA ASP A 57 3.80 0.27 7.58
C ASP A 57 4.51 0.02 8.92
N GLY A 58 5.77 -0.43 8.87
CA GLY A 58 6.66 -0.44 10.03
C GLY A 58 6.10 -1.24 11.21
N PRO A 59 5.78 -0.61 12.37
CA PRO A 59 5.14 -1.30 13.49
C PRO A 59 3.78 -1.91 13.17
N GLN A 60 3.04 -1.33 12.24
CA GLN A 60 1.71 -1.75 11.79
C GLN A 60 1.77 -2.60 10.50
N HIS A 61 2.97 -3.00 10.07
CA HIS A 61 3.13 -3.89 8.92
C HIS A 61 2.28 -5.14 9.10
N GLY A 62 1.52 -5.51 8.06
CA GLY A 62 0.57 -6.62 8.13
C GLY A 62 -0.84 -6.23 8.60
N MET A 63 -1.12 -4.93 8.78
CA MET A 63 -2.47 -4.44 9.07
C MET A 63 -3.07 -3.67 7.88
N ILE A 64 -4.40 -3.72 7.74
CA ILE A 64 -5.16 -2.93 6.78
C ILE A 64 -6.27 -2.21 7.51
N ARG A 65 -6.41 -0.90 7.27
CA ARG A 65 -7.58 -0.12 7.67
C ARG A 65 -8.49 0.07 6.47
N LEU A 66 -9.78 -0.23 6.64
CA LEU A 66 -10.81 0.00 5.64
C LEU A 66 -11.91 0.89 6.20
N ARG A 67 -12.46 1.78 5.36
CA ARG A 67 -13.66 2.53 5.69
C ARG A 67 -14.47 2.79 4.42
N LYS A 68 -15.80 2.76 4.53
CA LYS A 68 -16.66 3.22 3.44
C LYS A 68 -16.45 4.71 3.19
N ASN A 69 -16.03 5.07 1.99
CA ASN A 69 -15.85 6.46 1.61
C ASN A 69 -16.00 6.62 0.11
N ASN A 70 -17.19 7.03 -0.33
CA ASN A 70 -17.52 7.13 -1.76
C ASN A 70 -16.82 8.31 -2.46
N SER A 71 -16.25 9.25 -1.70
CA SER A 71 -15.55 10.43 -2.23
C SER A 71 -14.08 10.17 -2.55
N VAL A 72 -13.36 9.46 -1.68
CA VAL A 72 -11.91 9.19 -1.83
C VAL A 72 -11.55 7.71 -1.97
N GLY A 73 -12.54 6.82 -1.91
CA GLY A 73 -12.30 5.38 -1.92
C GLY A 73 -11.58 4.89 -3.16
N GLN A 74 -10.53 4.10 -2.96
CA GLN A 74 -9.66 3.59 -4.02
C GLN A 74 -10.11 2.23 -4.54
N ALA A 75 -10.80 1.44 -3.72
CA ALA A 75 -11.26 0.11 -4.10
C ALA A 75 -12.80 0.03 -4.11
N ILE A 76 -13.33 -0.76 -5.04
CA ILE A 76 -14.78 -0.98 -5.20
C ILE A 76 -15.15 -2.31 -4.57
N VAL A 77 -16.26 -2.31 -3.81
CA VAL A 77 -16.87 -3.49 -3.24
C VAL A 77 -17.70 -4.18 -4.32
N GLU A 78 -17.33 -5.40 -4.70
CA GLU A 78 -18.06 -6.20 -5.69
C GLU A 78 -18.84 -7.32 -5.00
N LYS A 79 -20.16 -7.37 -5.15
CA LYS A 79 -20.94 -8.54 -4.73
C LYS A 79 -20.64 -9.74 -5.63
N LYS A 80 -20.41 -10.91 -5.02
CA LYS A 80 -20.19 -12.19 -5.70
C LYS A 80 -21.15 -13.23 -5.12
N ALA A 81 -21.88 -13.91 -5.99
CA ALA A 81 -22.69 -15.06 -5.64
C ALA A 81 -21.91 -16.35 -5.88
N THR A 82 -22.03 -17.31 -4.98
CA THR A 82 -21.55 -18.68 -5.18
C THR A 82 -22.63 -19.67 -4.77
N GLY A 83 -22.50 -20.92 -5.19
CA GLY A 83 -23.39 -21.99 -4.72
C GLY A 83 -23.36 -22.22 -3.20
N LYS A 84 -22.44 -21.58 -2.46
CA LYS A 84 -22.33 -21.65 -0.98
C LYS A 84 -22.80 -20.36 -0.27
N GLY A 85 -23.29 -19.38 -1.03
CA GLY A 85 -23.75 -18.09 -0.52
C GLY A 85 -23.07 -16.89 -1.18
N ASP A 86 -23.61 -15.72 -0.85
CA ASP A 86 -23.13 -14.42 -1.31
C ASP A 86 -21.99 -13.91 -0.42
N TYR A 87 -21.04 -13.20 -1.02
CA TYR A 87 -19.99 -12.47 -0.32
C TYR A 87 -19.61 -11.22 -1.10
N PHE A 88 -18.91 -10.31 -0.44
CA PHE A 88 -18.33 -9.13 -1.07
C PHE A 88 -16.83 -9.32 -1.29
N LEU A 89 -16.35 -8.89 -2.45
CA LEU A 89 -14.96 -8.95 -2.86
C LEU A 89 -14.41 -7.53 -3.00
N ILE A 90 -13.30 -7.26 -2.33
CA ILE A 90 -12.53 -6.02 -2.49
C ILE A 90 -11.18 -6.38 -3.09
N LYS A 91 -10.86 -5.81 -4.25
CA LYS A 91 -9.59 -6.02 -4.94
C LYS A 91 -8.65 -4.88 -4.61
N LEU A 92 -7.54 -5.18 -3.92
CA LEU A 92 -6.54 -4.18 -3.52
C LEU A 92 -5.36 -4.09 -4.49
N GLY A 93 -5.37 -4.87 -5.57
CA GLY A 93 -4.26 -4.87 -6.54
C GLY A 93 -2.99 -5.53 -6.00
N HIS A 94 -1.89 -5.31 -6.71
CA HIS A 94 -0.57 -5.76 -6.27
C HIS A 94 -0.02 -4.82 -5.21
N GLN A 95 0.42 -5.38 -4.09
CA GLN A 95 0.98 -4.63 -2.97
C GLN A 95 2.44 -5.00 -2.78
N ALA A 96 3.35 -4.11 -3.21
CA ALA A 96 4.78 -4.36 -3.24
C ALA A 96 5.39 -4.62 -1.84
N MET A 97 4.71 -4.17 -0.78
CA MET A 97 5.10 -4.40 0.60
C MET A 97 4.85 -5.84 1.08
N PHE A 98 4.03 -6.63 0.39
CA PHE A 98 3.73 -8.02 0.76
C PHE A 98 4.42 -9.02 -0.18
N VAL A 99 4.42 -10.29 0.23
CA VAL A 99 5.02 -11.37 -0.58
C VAL A 99 4.37 -11.45 -1.96
N ASN A 100 5.21 -11.53 -3.00
CA ASN A 100 4.73 -11.72 -4.37
C ASN A 100 4.58 -13.22 -4.70
N ARG A 101 3.66 -13.90 -4.01
CA ARG A 101 3.31 -15.31 -4.28
C ARG A 101 1.81 -15.56 -4.10
N VAL A 102 1.32 -16.68 -4.62
CA VAL A 102 -0.06 -17.11 -4.43
C VAL A 102 -0.22 -17.71 -3.03
N GLU A 103 -1.24 -17.27 -2.31
CA GLU A 103 -1.61 -17.80 -1.00
C GLU A 103 -3.10 -18.15 -0.99
N PRO A 104 -3.50 -19.30 -0.43
CA PRO A 104 -4.91 -19.64 -0.27
C PRO A 104 -5.62 -18.65 0.66
N ALA A 105 -6.95 -18.60 0.55
CA ALA A 105 -7.75 -17.72 1.39
C ALA A 105 -7.62 -18.10 2.86
N LYS A 106 -7.18 -17.15 3.70
CA LYS A 106 -7.01 -17.33 5.15
C LYS A 106 -7.87 -16.33 5.90
N TRP A 107 -8.49 -16.78 6.99
CA TRP A 107 -9.28 -15.92 7.88
C TRP A 107 -8.39 -14.84 8.49
N CYS A 108 -8.93 -13.63 8.56
CA CYS A 108 -8.27 -12.47 9.16
C CYS A 108 -8.99 -12.11 10.45
N GLN A 109 -8.23 -11.66 11.45
CA GLN A 109 -8.84 -10.99 12.61
C GLN A 109 -9.19 -9.57 12.19
N TRP A 110 -10.28 -9.05 12.73
CA TRP A 110 -10.63 -7.67 12.50
C TRP A 110 -11.38 -7.07 13.68
N GLU A 111 -11.29 -5.76 13.81
CA GLU A 111 -11.97 -4.97 14.82
C GLU A 111 -12.55 -3.69 14.19
N LYS A 112 -13.70 -3.26 14.70
CA LYS A 112 -14.31 -1.98 14.31
C LYS A 112 -13.84 -0.90 15.27
N VAL A 113 -13.01 0.01 14.78
CA VAL A 113 -12.52 1.17 15.52
C VAL A 113 -13.50 2.33 15.33
N GLN A 114 -14.36 2.55 16.33
CA GLN A 114 -15.42 3.56 16.25
C GLN A 114 -14.91 4.98 16.53
N GLU A 115 -13.87 5.11 17.36
CA GLU A 115 -13.38 6.41 17.85
C GLU A 115 -12.75 7.28 16.75
N GLU A 116 -12.24 6.68 15.67
CA GLU A 116 -11.53 7.38 14.58
C GLU A 116 -12.37 7.49 13.29
N GLY A 117 -13.70 7.53 13.39
CA GLY A 117 -14.57 7.73 12.23
C GLY A 117 -14.86 6.44 11.44
N GLY A 118 -15.02 5.32 12.15
CA GLY A 118 -15.60 4.09 11.60
C GLY A 118 -14.66 3.23 10.77
N TRP A 119 -13.39 3.15 11.17
CA TRP A 119 -12.41 2.28 10.53
C TRP A 119 -12.61 0.82 10.92
N PHE A 120 -12.22 -0.06 10.01
CA PHE A 120 -12.11 -1.49 10.23
C PHE A 120 -10.65 -1.86 10.11
N GLU A 121 -10.08 -2.27 11.24
CA GLU A 121 -8.72 -2.75 11.29
C GLU A 121 -8.72 -4.25 11.06
N ILE A 122 -8.00 -4.69 10.04
CA ILE A 122 -7.86 -6.09 9.64
C ILE A 122 -6.40 -6.48 9.83
N VAL A 123 -6.16 -7.50 10.63
CA VAL A 123 -4.85 -8.11 10.77
C VAL A 123 -4.72 -9.19 9.71
N LEU A 124 -3.74 -9.02 8.82
CA LEU A 124 -3.46 -9.98 7.76
C LEU A 124 -2.83 -11.27 8.31
N PRO A 125 -2.92 -12.37 7.57
CA PRO A 125 -2.26 -13.61 7.95
C PRO A 125 -0.73 -13.47 7.91
N LYS A 126 -0.04 -14.39 8.58
CA LYS A 126 1.43 -14.43 8.75
C LYS A 126 2.26 -14.19 7.48
N TRP A 127 1.74 -14.54 6.28
CA TRP A 127 2.45 -14.28 5.03
C TRP A 127 2.70 -12.79 4.78
N ALA A 128 1.91 -11.90 5.39
CA ALA A 128 2.09 -10.46 5.27
C ALA A 128 3.34 -9.99 6.03
N ASP A 129 3.67 -10.62 7.15
CA ASP A 129 4.83 -10.27 7.99
C ASP A 129 6.18 -10.74 7.42
N GLU A 130 6.18 -11.69 6.48
CA GLU A 130 7.41 -12.27 5.94
C GLU A 130 8.30 -11.24 5.21
N THR A 131 7.71 -10.13 4.75
CA THR A 131 8.43 -9.04 4.10
C THR A 131 8.91 -7.97 5.07
N ARG A 132 8.50 -8.00 6.35
CA ARG A 132 8.85 -6.99 7.36
C ARG A 132 10.37 -6.81 7.49
N GLN A 133 11.11 -7.93 7.55
CA GLN A 133 12.58 -7.92 7.61
C GLN A 133 13.25 -7.45 6.31
N LYS A 134 12.60 -7.61 5.15
CA LYS A 134 13.19 -7.18 3.86
C LYS A 134 13.11 -5.67 3.66
N VAL A 135 12.14 -5.00 4.28
CA VAL A 135 11.99 -3.55 4.18
C VAL A 135 12.98 -2.84 5.10
N GLU A 136 13.11 -3.29 6.35
CA GLU A 136 14.06 -2.72 7.32
C GLU A 136 15.52 -2.82 6.82
N SER A 137 15.92 -3.97 6.26
CA SER A 137 17.26 -4.16 5.70
C SER A 137 17.54 -3.30 4.45
N LYS A 138 16.51 -2.94 3.67
CA LYS A 138 16.67 -2.06 2.50
C LYS A 138 16.73 -0.59 2.88
N VAL A 139 16.01 -0.17 3.92
CA VAL A 139 16.11 1.21 4.45
C VAL A 139 17.47 1.43 5.11
N ALA A 140 18.01 0.40 5.80
CA ALA A 140 19.38 0.44 6.33
C ALA A 140 20.47 0.38 5.25
N ALA A 141 20.16 -0.08 4.04
CA ALA A 141 21.09 -0.24 2.93
C ALA A 141 20.93 0.81 1.82
N LEU A 142 20.29 1.95 2.09
CA LEU A 142 20.52 3.14 1.27
C LEU A 142 21.94 3.61 1.59
N PRO A 143 22.93 3.51 0.67
CA PRO A 143 24.19 4.19 0.90
C PRO A 143 23.83 5.67 1.07
N ALA A 144 24.27 6.27 2.18
CA ALA A 144 24.27 7.72 2.30
C ALA A 144 24.97 8.23 1.04
N ALA A 145 24.18 8.76 0.10
CA ALA A 145 24.73 9.36 -1.11
C ALA A 145 25.72 10.41 -0.61
N ALA A 146 27.01 10.15 -0.82
CA ALA A 146 28.05 11.06 -0.38
C ALA A 146 27.65 12.44 -0.90
N ALA A 147 27.50 13.40 0.01
CA ALA A 147 27.16 14.76 -0.36
C ALA A 147 28.16 15.20 -1.44
N PRO A 148 27.70 15.69 -2.62
CA PRO A 148 28.60 16.04 -3.71
C PRO A 148 29.62 17.05 -3.19
N LYS A 149 30.91 16.74 -3.34
CA LYS A 149 32.02 17.50 -2.76
C LYS A 149 32.37 18.69 -3.66
N GLY A 150 31.36 19.50 -3.99
CA GLY A 150 31.58 20.79 -4.61
C GLY A 150 30.56 21.21 -5.66
N PRO A 151 30.65 22.47 -6.12
CA PRO A 151 29.72 23.05 -7.09
C PRO A 151 29.68 22.31 -8.44
N HIS A 152 30.83 21.76 -8.86
CA HIS A 152 30.98 21.07 -10.15
C HIS A 152 30.26 19.71 -10.23
N GLU A 153 30.08 18.99 -9.12
CA GLU A 153 29.36 17.71 -9.12
C GLU A 153 27.84 17.89 -9.07
N ARG A 154 27.35 18.98 -8.46
CA ARG A 154 25.91 19.31 -8.45
C ARG A 154 25.36 19.58 -9.86
N ALA A 155 26.15 20.19 -10.74
CA ALA A 155 25.73 20.50 -12.12
C ALA A 155 25.52 19.26 -13.00
N LYS A 156 26.20 18.15 -12.72
CA LYS A 156 25.98 16.86 -13.43
C LYS A 156 24.78 16.08 -12.89
N ALA A 157 24.51 16.17 -11.58
CA ALA A 157 23.39 15.46 -10.95
C ALA A 157 22.02 16.11 -11.24
N PHE A 158 21.99 17.43 -11.45
CA PHE A 158 20.77 18.19 -11.77
C PHE A 158 20.85 18.73 -13.20
N GLY A 159 20.99 17.83 -14.17
CA GLY A 159 20.92 18.14 -15.59
C GLY A 159 19.79 19.12 -15.88
N THR A 160 20.20 20.30 -16.32
CA THR A 160 19.46 21.52 -16.60
C THR A 160 18.10 21.25 -17.27
N VAL A 161 17.02 21.29 -16.49
CA VAL A 161 15.61 21.11 -16.95
C VAL A 161 15.13 22.27 -17.84
N THR A 162 15.93 23.30 -18.07
CA THR A 162 15.56 24.48 -18.86
C THR A 162 15.91 24.44 -20.34
N SER A 163 16.60 23.41 -20.86
CA SER A 163 16.95 23.31 -22.30
C SER A 163 15.88 22.66 -23.20
N ARG A 164 14.70 22.29 -22.66
CA ARG A 164 13.59 21.74 -23.47
C ARG A 164 12.36 22.66 -23.59
N LEU A 165 12.39 23.87 -23.01
CA LEU A 165 11.23 24.78 -22.98
C LEU A 165 11.41 26.10 -23.74
N MET A 166 12.57 26.38 -24.32
CA MET A 166 12.76 27.51 -25.24
C MET A 166 13.41 26.99 -26.53
N GLY A 167 12.72 27.21 -27.64
CA GLY A 167 13.12 26.75 -28.96
C GLY A 167 14.49 27.27 -29.36
N ASP A 168 15.22 26.41 -30.08
CA ASP A 168 16.45 26.77 -30.77
C ASP A 168 16.23 27.99 -31.68
N PRO A 169 17.09 29.02 -31.62
CA PRO A 169 17.38 29.83 -32.78
C PRO A 169 18.53 29.19 -33.58
N GLU A 170 18.36 29.11 -34.91
CA GLU A 170 19.34 28.57 -35.85
C GLU A 170 20.72 29.25 -35.77
N PRO A 171 21.82 28.51 -36.01
CA PRO A 171 23.16 29.06 -36.00
C PRO A 171 23.50 29.65 -37.38
N SER A 172 23.03 30.87 -37.67
CA SER A 172 23.58 31.69 -38.76
C SER A 172 23.18 33.16 -38.65
N ARG A 173 24.05 34.00 -38.07
CA ARG A 173 24.45 35.34 -38.59
C ARG A 173 25.32 36.14 -37.60
N SER A 174 26.47 36.60 -38.11
CA SER A 174 27.20 37.86 -37.81
C SER A 174 28.00 37.94 -36.49
N ALA A 175 29.33 37.98 -36.49
CA ALA A 175 30.25 39.03 -36.98
C ALA A 175 30.37 40.25 -36.04
N LEU A 176 31.62 40.58 -35.69
CA LEU A 176 32.14 41.80 -35.04
C LEU A 176 31.71 42.12 -33.59
N ALA A 177 32.69 42.14 -32.66
CA ALA A 177 33.23 43.37 -32.08
C ALA A 177 34.01 43.15 -30.76
N GLN A 178 35.32 43.47 -30.82
CA GLN A 178 36.07 44.26 -29.84
C GLN A 178 36.30 43.69 -28.42
N LYS A 179 37.41 43.87 -27.72
CA LYS A 179 38.69 44.60 -27.88
C LYS A 179 39.56 44.12 -26.71
N GLY A 180 40.88 44.05 -26.88
CA GLY A 180 41.85 43.79 -25.81
C GLY A 180 43.12 43.23 -26.39
#